data_AF-A0A961DHI0-F1
#
_entry.id   AF-A0A961DHI0-F1
#
_cell.length_a   1.000
_cell.length_b   1.000
_cell.length_c   1.000
_cell.angle_alpha   90.00
_cell.angle_beta   90.00
_cell.angle_gamma   90.00
#
_symmetry.space_group_name_H-M   'P 1'
#
loop_
_entity.id
_entity.type
_entity.pdbx_description
1 polymer ?
#
loop_
_entity_poly.entity_id
_entity_poly.type
_entity_poly.pdbx_seq_one_letter_code
_entity_poly.pdbx_strand_id
1 'polypeptide(L)'
;MAVLGAGSWGTTFSKVLSDGGADVALWARRPELAREIAEGKRNSDYLPGVNLPRTLWASSVVEEVLEGAEMVFVSVPSQTLRANLAAVRDIIPRTAIIVSLMKGVER
;
A
#
# COMPACT_ATOMS: atom_id res chain seq x y z
N MET A 1 -2.66 3.26 9.16
CA MET A 1 -1.46 3.54 8.34
C MET A 1 -1.76 3.19 6.89
N ALA A 2 -1.24 3.94 5.92
CA ALA A 2 -1.45 3.68 4.50
C ALA A 2 -0.15 3.21 3.83
N VAL A 3 -0.24 2.19 2.98
CA VAL A 3 0.87 1.73 2.13
C VAL A 3 0.47 1.86 0.67
N LEU A 4 1.20 2.69 -0.08
CA LEU A 4 0.97 2.91 -1.50
C LEU A 4 1.80 1.92 -2.32
N GLY A 5 1.14 0.90 -2.87
CA GLY A 5 1.73 -0.06 -3.80
C GLY A 5 1.69 -1.51 -3.29
N ALA A 6 0.81 -2.32 -3.87
CA ALA A 6 0.68 -3.76 -3.58
C ALA A 6 1.64 -4.68 -4.35
N GLY A 7 2.86 -4.20 -4.63
CA GLY A 7 3.94 -5.06 -5.15
C GLY A 7 4.53 -5.96 -4.06
N SER A 8 5.57 -6.73 -4.39
CA SER A 8 6.17 -7.69 -3.44
C SER A 8 6.63 -7.02 -2.16
N TRP A 9 7.33 -5.88 -2.26
CA TRP A 9 7.82 -5.16 -1.08
C TRP A 9 6.72 -4.48 -0.28
N GLY A 10 5.80 -3.77 -0.93
CA GLY A 10 4.72 -3.08 -0.23
C GLY A 10 3.78 -4.06 0.48
N THR A 11 3.52 -5.23 -0.13
CA THR A 11 2.75 -6.31 0.52
C THR A 11 3.50 -6.91 1.71
N THR A 12 4.79 -7.21 1.55
CA THR A 12 5.62 -7.75 2.64
C THR A 12 5.70 -6.77 3.82
N PHE A 13 5.93 -5.49 3.53
CA PHE A 13 6.01 -4.46 4.55
C PHE A 13 4.67 -4.25 5.26
N SER A 14 3.57 -4.24 4.51
CA SER A 14 2.21 -4.17 5.09
C SER A 14 1.94 -5.34 6.02
N LYS A 15 2.35 -6.56 5.64
CA LYS A 15 2.26 -7.73 6.50
C LYS A 15 3.04 -7.54 7.80
N VAL A 16 4.31 -7.11 7.72
CA VAL A 16 5.15 -6.90 8.91
C VAL A 16 4.54 -5.87 9.86
N LEU A 17 4.03 -4.76 9.33
CA LEU A 17 3.32 -3.75 10.13
C LEU A 17 2.07 -4.32 10.80
N SER A 18 1.24 -5.05 10.06
CA SER A 18 0.02 -5.67 10.61
C SER A 18 0.32 -6.78 11.62
N ASP A 19 1.36 -7.58 11.43
CA ASP A 19 1.83 -8.57 12.42
C ASP A 19 2.29 -7.88 13.71
N GLY A 20 2.85 -6.66 13.60
CA GLY A 20 3.21 -5.80 14.72
C GLY A 20 2.02 -5.13 15.42
N GLY A 21 0.78 -5.41 14.99
CA GLY A 21 -0.45 -4.88 15.58
C GLY A 21 -0.90 -3.54 15.00
N ALA A 22 -0.29 -3.05 13.93
CA ALA A 22 -0.74 -1.83 13.27
C ALA A 22 -1.94 -2.06 12.35
N ASP A 23 -2.87 -1.11 12.32
CA ASP A 23 -3.92 -1.06 11.32
C ASP A 23 -3.36 -0.53 10.00
N VAL A 24 -3.39 -1.37 8.96
CA VAL A 24 -2.76 -1.08 7.67
C VAL A 24 -3.77 -1.21 6.55
N ALA A 25 -3.88 -0.14 5.76
CA ALA A 25 -4.59 -0.10 4.49
C ALA A 25 -3.57 -0.10 3.34
N LEU A 26 -3.71 -1.05 2.41
CA LEU A 26 -2.81 -1.22 1.26
C LEU A 26 -3.51 -0.82 -0.04
N TRP A 27 -2.89 0.09 -0.79
CA TRP A 27 -3.40 0.48 -2.10
C TRP A 27 -2.92 -0.49 -3.18
N ALA A 28 -3.87 -1.20 -3.78
CA ALA A 28 -3.68 -2.09 -4.92
C ALA A 28 -4.43 -1.53 -6.14
N ARG A 29 -3.70 -0.96 -7.11
CA ARG A 29 -4.30 -0.30 -8.29
C ARG A 29 -5.29 -1.15 -9.09
N ARG A 30 -5.09 -2.48 -9.10
CA ARG A 30 -5.95 -3.44 -9.78
C ARG A 30 -7.07 -3.88 -8.84
N PRO A 31 -8.35 -3.62 -9.13
CA PRO A 31 -9.48 -3.99 -8.26
C PRO A 31 -9.51 -5.48 -7.90
N GLU A 32 -9.18 -6.36 -8.85
CA GLU A 32 -9.12 -7.79 -8.64
C GLU A 32 -8.05 -8.21 -7.63
N LEU A 33 -6.90 -7.53 -7.64
CA LEU A 33 -5.82 -7.74 -6.67
C LEU A 33 -6.20 -7.17 -5.29
N ALA A 34 -6.81 -5.99 -5.25
CA ALA A 34 -7.30 -5.40 -4.02
C ALA A 34 -8.30 -6.35 -3.32
N ARG A 35 -9.23 -6.91 -4.11
CA ARG A 35 -10.20 -7.89 -3.62
C ARG A 35 -9.54 -9.18 -3.14
N GLU A 36 -8.55 -9.70 -3.87
CA GLU A 36 -7.78 -10.89 -3.43
C GLU A 36 -7.13 -10.66 -2.06
N ILE A 37 -6.52 -9.48 -1.86
CA ILE A 37 -5.88 -9.13 -0.59
C ILE A 37 -6.94 -8.92 0.50
N ALA A 38 -8.01 -8.19 0.23
CA ALA A 38 -9.03 -7.85 1.21
C ALA A 38 -9.83 -9.09 1.68
N GLU A 39 -10.24 -9.96 0.76
CA GLU A 39 -11.10 -11.12 1.04
C GLU A 39 -10.28 -12.42 1.17
N GLY A 40 -9.41 -12.68 0.20
CA GLY A 40 -8.61 -13.90 0.11
C GLY A 40 -7.38 -13.91 1.02
N LYS A 41 -7.05 -12.76 1.61
CA LYS A 41 -5.90 -12.54 2.50
C LYS A 41 -4.60 -13.07 1.91
N ARG A 42 -4.42 -12.86 0.60
CA ARG A 42 -3.29 -13.32 -0.20
C ARG A 42 -3.00 -12.29 -1.29
N ASN A 43 -1.77 -12.33 -1.79
CA ASN A 43 -1.35 -11.61 -2.98
C ASN A 43 -0.57 -12.60 -3.84
N SER A 44 -1.29 -13.41 -4.63
CA SER A 44 -0.67 -14.55 -5.33
C SER A 44 0.32 -14.09 -6.40
N ASP A 45 0.09 -12.92 -7.00
CA ASP A 45 0.94 -12.36 -8.05
C ASP A 45 2.30 -11.87 -7.52
N TYR A 46 2.33 -11.31 -6.30
CA TYR A 46 3.52 -10.62 -5.79
C TYR A 46 4.13 -11.21 -4.52
N LEU A 47 3.40 -12.07 -3.79
CA LEU A 47 3.87 -12.74 -2.59
C LEU A 47 3.25 -14.16 -2.47
N PRO A 48 3.55 -15.07 -3.42
CA PRO A 48 2.93 -16.39 -3.48
C PRO A 48 3.26 -17.24 -2.25
N GLY A 49 2.28 -18.02 -1.78
CA GLY A 49 2.44 -18.95 -0.66
C GLY A 49 2.40 -18.33 0.73
N VAL A 50 2.19 -17.01 0.84
CA VAL A 50 2.13 -16.30 2.13
C VAL A 50 0.70 -15.87 2.44
N ASN A 51 0.23 -16.23 3.62
CA ASN A 51 -1.03 -15.72 4.16
C ASN A 51 -0.81 -14.33 4.77
N LEU A 52 -1.72 -13.40 4.47
CA LEU A 52 -1.72 -12.05 5.00
C LEU A 52 -2.57 -11.97 6.28
N PRO A 53 -2.24 -11.06 7.21
CA PRO A 53 -2.99 -10.88 8.44
C PRO A 53 -4.45 -10.53 8.16
N ARG A 54 -5.38 -11.00 9.00
CA ARG A 54 -6.81 -10.71 8.83
C ARG A 54 -7.13 -9.21 8.93
N THR A 55 -6.33 -8.49 9.72
CA THR A 55 -6.40 -7.04 9.93
C THR A 55 -5.85 -6.24 8.75
N LEU A 56 -5.02 -6.84 7.89
CA LEU A 56 -4.56 -6.16 6.68
C LEU A 56 -5.72 -6.01 5.71
N TRP A 57 -6.01 -4.76 5.36
CA TRP A 57 -7.04 -4.41 4.40
C TRP A 57 -6.43 -3.78 3.15
N ALA A 58 -7.11 -3.90 2.01
CA ALA A 58 -6.67 -3.32 0.76
C ALA A 58 -7.84 -2.79 -0.06
N SER A 59 -7.60 -1.72 -0.82
CA SER A 59 -8.56 -1.16 -1.77
C SER A 59 -7.86 -0.69 -3.04
N SER A 60 -8.61 -0.66 -4.15
CA SER A 60 -8.19 0.01 -5.39
C SER A 60 -8.56 1.49 -5.41
N VAL A 61 -9.45 1.93 -4.53
CA VAL A 61 -9.82 3.32 -4.34
C VAL A 61 -8.83 3.93 -3.35
N VAL A 62 -8.04 4.89 -3.80
CA VAL A 62 -6.89 5.38 -3.04
C VAL A 62 -7.31 6.33 -1.91
N GLU A 63 -8.43 7.01 -2.09
CA GLU A 63 -9.07 7.87 -1.10
C GLU A 63 -9.41 7.07 0.16
N GLU A 64 -10.00 5.87 0.01
CA GLU A 64 -10.33 5.01 1.16
C GLU A 64 -9.08 4.51 1.89
N VAL A 65 -7.95 4.32 1.18
CA VAL A 65 -6.68 3.89 1.77
C VAL A 65 -6.00 5.01 2.55
N LEU A 66 -6.18 6.26 2.11
CA LEU A 66 -5.57 7.45 2.71
C LEU A 66 -6.43 8.08 3.80
N GLU A 67 -7.71 7.73 3.89
CA GLU A 67 -8.63 8.26 4.88
C GLU A 67 -8.10 8.02 6.31
N GLY A 68 -7.90 9.11 7.06
CA GLY A 68 -7.40 9.06 8.44
C GLY A 68 -5.95 8.58 8.59
N ALA A 69 -5.17 8.45 7.51
CA ALA A 69 -3.81 7.95 7.59
C ALA A 69 -2.85 8.98 8.23
N GLU A 70 -2.29 8.65 9.38
CA GLU A 70 -1.22 9.45 10.04
C GLU A 70 0.17 9.20 9.45
N MET A 71 0.38 8.02 8.85
CA MET A 71 1.61 7.65 8.17
C MET A 71 1.29 7.04 6.80
N VAL A 72 2.01 7.50 5.77
CA VAL A 72 1.89 7.05 4.39
C VAL A 72 3.23 6.51 3.92
N PHE A 73 3.29 5.21 3.63
CA PHE A 73 4.48 4.54 3.12
C PHE A 73 4.38 4.41 1.60
N VAL A 74 5.35 4.97 0.88
CA VAL A 74 5.39 4.91 -0.57
C VAL A 74 6.28 3.74 -1.01
N SER A 75 5.66 2.70 -1.57
CA SER A 75 6.32 1.47 -2.03
C SER A 75 6.03 1.18 -3.51
N VAL A 76 5.97 2.22 -4.35
CA VAL A 76 5.84 2.10 -5.81
C VAL A 76 7.22 2.10 -6.49
N PRO A 77 7.39 1.50 -7.67
CA PRO A 77 8.63 1.64 -8.45
C PRO A 77 8.93 3.11 -8.80
N SER A 78 10.20 3.53 -8.76
CA SER A 78 10.64 4.92 -9.01
C SER A 78 10.24 5.44 -10.38
N GLN A 79 10.22 4.58 -11.39
CA GLN A 79 9.84 4.93 -12.76
C GLN A 79 8.35 5.31 -12.89
N THR A 80 7.53 4.90 -11.92
CA THR A 80 6.09 5.17 -11.90
C THR A 80 5.70 6.16 -10.81
N LEU A 81 6.69 6.71 -10.09
CA LEU A 81 6.46 7.53 -8.89
C LEU A 81 5.64 8.76 -9.21
N ARG A 82 6.09 9.61 -10.16
CA ARG A 82 5.40 10.85 -10.50
C ARG A 82 3.96 10.65 -10.91
N ALA A 83 3.67 9.65 -11.75
CA ALA A 83 2.31 9.36 -12.19
C ALA A 83 1.41 8.92 -11.02
N ASN A 84 1.93 8.07 -10.12
CA ASN A 84 1.18 7.62 -8.95
C ASN A 84 1.00 8.76 -7.92
N LEU A 85 2.03 9.58 -7.68
CA LEU A 85 1.96 10.71 -6.77
C LEU A 85 1.04 11.82 -7.27
N ALA A 86 0.94 12.02 -8.59
CA ALA A 86 -0.02 12.98 -9.15
C ALA A 86 -1.46 12.63 -8.78
N ALA A 87 -1.81 11.34 -8.72
CA ALA A 87 -3.14 10.88 -8.34
C ALA A 87 -3.44 11.06 -6.85
N VAL A 88 -2.41 11.08 -5.99
CA VAL A 88 -2.60 11.10 -4.52
C VAL A 88 -2.24 12.42 -3.86
N ARG A 89 -1.56 13.33 -4.58
CA ARG A 89 -1.01 14.59 -4.03
C ARG A 89 -2.03 15.39 -3.23
N ASP A 90 -3.24 15.53 -3.76
CA ASP A 90 -4.25 16.43 -3.19
C ASP A 90 -5.14 15.74 -2.13
N ILE A 91 -4.99 14.42 -1.96
CA ILE A 91 -5.77 13.61 -1.02
C ILE A 91 -4.94 13.04 0.14
N ILE A 92 -3.61 13.11 0.08
CA ILE A 92 -2.77 12.76 1.24
C ILE A 92 -3.08 13.74 2.38
N PRO A 93 -3.39 13.24 3.60
CA PRO A 93 -3.63 14.10 4.74
C PRO A 93 -2.42 15.01 5.00
N ARG A 94 -2.65 16.33 5.18
CA ARG A 94 -1.58 17.32 5.34
C ARG A 94 -0.69 17.10 6.57
N THR A 95 -1.22 16.38 7.56
CA THR A 95 -0.53 16.03 8.81
C THR A 95 0.20 14.69 8.72
N ALA A 96 0.03 13.94 7.64
CA ALA A 96 0.61 12.61 7.51
C ALA A 96 2.13 12.68 7.34
N ILE A 97 2.84 11.79 8.02
CA ILE A 97 4.26 11.56 7.79
C ILE A 97 4.41 10.67 6.56
N ILE A 98 5.15 11.14 5.55
CA ILE A 98 5.42 10.38 4.33
C ILE A 98 6.78 9.69 4.45
N VAL A 99 6.80 8.38 4.29
CA VAL A 99 8.02 7.55 4.34
C VAL A 99 8.20 6.87 2.99
N SER A 100 9.31 7.16 2.30
CA SER A 100 9.67 6.46 1.06
C SER A 100 10.36 5.13 1.38
N LEU A 101 9.86 4.03 0.82
CA LEU A 101 10.47 2.70 0.88
C LEU A 101 11.20 2.34 -0.41
N MET A 102 11.27 3.29 -1.34
CA MET A 102 11.74 3.08 -2.69
C MET A 102 13.27 3.09 -2.73
N LYS A 103 13.84 2.24 -3.58
CA LYS A 103 15.27 2.26 -3.93
C LYS A 103 15.41 2.72 -5.38
N GLY A 104 16.22 3.74 -5.61
CA GLY A 104 16.46 4.36 -6.92
C GLY A 104 15.92 5.80 -7.00
N VAL A 105 16.56 6.62 -7.84
CA VAL A 105 16.16 8.02 -8.10
C VAL A 105 15.36 8.04 -9.40
N GLU A 106 14.24 8.78 -9.41
CA GLU A 106 13.48 9.03 -10.65
C GLU A 106 14.35 9.83 -11.63
N ARG A 107 14.24 9.54 -12.93
CA ARG A 107 15.03 10.19 -13.99
C ARG A 107 14.20 11.22 -14.73
#